data_AF-A0A6G0XWR6-F1
#
_entry.id   AF-A0A6G0XWR6-F1
#
_cell.length_a   1.000
_cell.length_b   1.000
_cell.length_c   1.000
_cell.angle_alpha   90.00
_cell.angle_beta   90.00
_cell.angle_gamma   90.00
#
_symmetry.space_group_name_H-M   'P 1'
#
loop_
_entity.id
_entity.type
_entity.pdbx_description
1 polymer ?
#
loop_
_entity_poly.entity_id
_entity_poly.type
_entity_poly.pdbx_seq_one_letter_code
_entity_poly.pdbx_strand_id
1 'polypeptide(L)'
;MVVSNMINHCGEMYPMQPYEVHSKVVFWDDTFQFFTHRFVCPDTGKLLVEGIRLKLLSSVLMALLVAVTRTIIKDHKRNTIQFEKVLEILDVERERPTEMPDVVQGFLKWDAATKVHMESVQVKPEMEKKEILNTA
;
A
#
# COMPACT_ATOMS: atom_id res chain seq x y z
N MET A 1 -8.12 -0.40 -10.44
CA MET A 1 -8.72 0.52 -9.45
C MET A 1 -8.00 0.33 -8.13
N VAL A 2 -7.54 1.41 -7.50
CA VAL A 2 -6.89 1.35 -6.18
C VAL A 2 -7.98 1.37 -5.11
N VAL A 3 -7.89 0.46 -4.14
CA VAL A 3 -8.88 0.35 -3.04
C VAL A 3 -8.32 1.00 -1.78
N SER A 4 -7.08 0.67 -1.43
CA SER A 4 -6.37 1.35 -0.35
C SER A 4 -4.87 1.34 -0.61
N ASN A 5 -4.19 2.30 0.00
CA ASN A 5 -2.75 2.51 -0.18
C ASN A 5 -2.14 2.94 1.15
N MET A 6 -1.00 2.35 1.49
CA MET A 6 -0.20 2.72 2.64
C MET A 6 1.17 3.17 2.15
N ILE A 7 1.56 4.36 2.57
CA ILE A 7 2.89 4.91 2.30
C ILE A 7 3.53 5.21 3.65
N ASN A 8 4.65 4.55 3.93
CA ASN A 8 5.50 4.91 5.05
C ASN A 8 6.54 5.91 4.55
N HIS A 9 6.43 7.16 5.01
CA HIS A 9 7.39 8.22 4.71
C HIS A 9 8.39 8.31 5.87
N CYS A 10 9.67 8.00 5.63
CA CYS A 10 10.70 8.11 6.65
C CYS A 10 11.91 8.87 6.12
N GLY A 11 11.93 10.18 6.32
CA GLY A 11 13.01 11.07 5.88
C GLY A 11 12.59 11.98 4.73
N GLU A 12 13.19 13.17 4.65
CA GLU A 12 12.88 14.16 3.62
C GLU A 12 13.45 13.73 2.26
N MET A 13 12.66 13.87 1.20
CA MET A 13 13.16 13.82 -0.17
C MET A 13 13.65 15.21 -0.55
N TYR A 14 14.89 15.32 -1.03
CA TYR A 14 15.40 16.61 -1.47
C TYR A 14 14.68 17.07 -2.75
N PRO A 15 14.33 18.36 -2.86
CA PRO A 15 13.75 18.91 -4.08
C PRO A 15 14.63 18.59 -5.30
N MET A 16 14.01 18.22 -6.41
CA MET A 16 14.68 17.91 -7.68
C MET A 16 15.67 16.73 -7.63
N GLN A 17 15.64 15.91 -6.57
CA GLN A 17 16.43 14.68 -6.54
C GLN A 17 15.81 13.64 -7.48
N PRO A 18 16.58 13.05 -8.40
CA PRO A 18 16.07 12.01 -9.28
C PRO A 18 15.83 10.72 -8.48
N TYR A 19 14.73 10.04 -8.79
CA TYR A 19 14.39 8.76 -8.19
C TYR A 19 13.66 7.83 -9.18
N GLU A 20 13.77 6.54 -8.93
CA GLU A 20 13.00 5.52 -9.63
C GLU A 20 12.03 4.83 -8.67
N VAL A 21 10.88 4.42 -9.20
CA VAL A 21 9.87 3.66 -8.46
C VAL A 21 9.82 2.24 -8.99
N HIS A 22 10.36 1.30 -8.21
CA HIS A 22 10.32 -0.11 -8.56
C HIS A 22 9.08 -0.74 -7.95
N SER A 23 8.14 -1.11 -8.82
CA SER A 23 6.84 -1.68 -8.43
C SER A 23 6.82 -3.17 -8.69
N LYS A 24 6.42 -3.97 -7.71
CA LYS A 24 6.32 -5.44 -7.84
C LYS A 24 5.04 -5.96 -7.21
N VAL A 25 4.35 -6.85 -7.92
CA VAL A 25 3.29 -7.67 -7.33
C VAL A 25 3.94 -8.68 -6.38
N VAL A 26 3.60 -8.59 -5.10
CA VAL A 26 4.16 -9.46 -4.03
C VAL A 26 3.20 -10.56 -3.60
N PHE A 27 1.91 -10.31 -3.72
CA PHE A 27 0.88 -11.27 -3.37
C PHE A 27 -0.39 -10.94 -4.16
N TRP A 28 -1.19 -11.95 -4.46
CA TRP A 28 -2.54 -11.77 -4.96
C TRP A 28 -3.42 -12.90 -4.48
N ASP A 29 -4.68 -12.56 -4.22
CA ASP A 29 -5.76 -13.51 -3.97
C ASP A 29 -6.78 -13.43 -5.12
N ASP A 30 -7.95 -14.04 -4.92
CA ASP A 30 -8.99 -14.11 -5.97
C ASP A 30 -9.61 -12.75 -6.30
N THR A 31 -9.48 -11.77 -5.40
CA THR A 31 -10.11 -10.45 -5.50
C THR A 31 -9.09 -9.32 -5.60
N PHE A 32 -8.03 -9.38 -4.80
CA PHE A 32 -7.08 -8.30 -4.58
C PHE A 32 -5.69 -8.66 -5.07
N GLN A 33 -5.01 -7.67 -5.63
CA GLN A 33 -3.57 -7.71 -5.87
C GLN A 33 -2.87 -6.73 -4.94
N PHE A 34 -1.71 -7.15 -4.45
CA PHE A 34 -0.88 -6.35 -3.57
C PHE A 34 0.43 -6.01 -4.28
N PHE A 35 0.66 -4.72 -4.44
CA PHE A 35 1.88 -4.17 -4.98
C PHE A 35 2.74 -3.63 -3.85
N THR A 36 4.05 -3.84 -3.97
CA THR A 36 5.04 -3.08 -3.23
C THR A 36 5.70 -2.09 -4.16
N HIS A 37 5.84 -0.85 -3.70
CA HIS A 37 6.56 0.21 -4.39
C HIS A 37 7.76 0.61 -3.56
N ARG A 38 8.93 0.63 -4.21
CA ARG A 38 10.20 0.99 -3.60
C ARG A 38 10.80 2.18 -4.33
N PHE A 39 11.16 3.21 -3.58
CA PHE A 39 11.79 4.43 -4.11
C PHE A 39 13.31 4.31 -4.01
N VAL A 40 13.99 4.24 -5.14
CA VAL A 40 15.45 4.03 -5.22
C VAL A 40 16.14 5.18 -5.94
N CYS A 41 17.41 5.42 -5.58
CA CYS A 41 18.30 6.31 -6.30
C CYS A 41 18.76 5.64 -7.60
N PRO A 42 18.62 6.27 -8.77
CA PRO A 42 19.01 5.68 -10.05
C PRO A 42 20.52 5.38 -10.12
N ASP A 43 21.36 6.26 -9.57
CA ASP A 43 22.82 6.13 -9.68
C ASP A 43 23.40 5.01 -8.81
N THR A 44 22.76 4.75 -7.66
CA THR A 44 23.28 3.80 -6.66
C THR A 44 22.46 2.53 -6.54
N GLY A 45 21.24 2.51 -7.07
CA GLY A 45 20.27 1.42 -6.90
C GLY A 45 19.80 1.22 -5.46
N LYS A 46 20.27 2.04 -4.52
CA LYS A 46 19.91 1.98 -3.10
C LYS A 46 18.59 2.68 -2.86
N LEU A 47 17.86 2.21 -1.85
CA LEU A 47 16.65 2.92 -1.41
C LEU A 47 17.05 4.35 -1.01
N LEU A 48 16.27 5.35 -1.43
CA LEU A 48 16.63 6.77 -1.24
C LEU A 48 16.93 7.13 0.23
N VAL A 49 16.39 6.36 1.18
CA VAL A 49 16.60 6.58 2.63
C VAL A 49 17.83 5.85 3.18
N GLU A 50 18.46 4.92 2.44
CA GLU A 50 19.79 4.40 2.81
C GLU A 50 20.88 5.47 2.66
N GLY A 51 20.72 6.43 1.74
CA GLY A 51 21.69 7.50 1.51
C GLY A 51 21.74 8.56 2.62
N ILE A 52 20.68 8.70 3.42
CA ILE A 52 20.57 9.70 4.50
C ILE A 52 20.92 9.11 5.87
N ARG A 53 21.02 7.77 6.00
CA ARG A 53 21.38 7.11 7.26
C ARG A 53 22.81 6.59 7.26
N LEU A 54 23.76 7.49 7.44
CA LEU A 54 25.05 7.09 8.01
C LEU A 54 24.80 6.55 9.43
N LYS A 55 25.08 5.26 9.63
CA LYS A 55 25.28 4.60 10.94
C LYS A 55 24.16 4.76 11.97
N LEU A 56 23.10 3.96 11.88
CA LEU A 56 22.64 3.12 13.01
C LEU A 56 21.46 2.24 12.59
N LEU A 57 21.56 0.97 12.98
CA LEU A 57 20.49 -0.02 13.13
C LEU A 57 20.00 -0.75 11.87
N SER A 58 20.49 -1.99 11.76
CA SER A 58 19.73 -3.26 11.66
C SER A 58 18.77 -3.46 10.47
N SER A 59 18.72 -4.71 10.01
CA SER A 59 17.83 -5.26 8.97
C SER A 59 16.34 -4.92 9.11
N VAL A 60 15.91 -4.48 10.30
CA VAL A 60 14.54 -4.00 10.60
C VAL A 60 14.21 -2.70 9.86
N LEU A 61 15.21 -1.88 9.50
CA LEU A 61 14.99 -0.58 8.89
C LEU A 61 14.74 -0.60 7.37
N MET A 62 15.09 -1.70 6.70
CA MET A 62 14.84 -1.89 5.26
C MET A 62 13.34 -1.93 4.90
N ALA A 63 12.47 -2.19 5.88
CA ALA A 63 11.02 -2.16 5.72
C ALA A 63 10.43 -0.74 5.60
N LEU A 64 11.22 0.33 5.85
CA LEU A 64 10.68 1.68 6.07
C LEU A 64 10.41 2.55 4.83
N LEU A 65 10.65 2.07 3.61
CA LEU A 65 10.29 2.77 2.36
C LEU A 65 9.45 1.92 1.41
N VAL A 66 8.77 0.91 1.94
CA VAL A 66 7.86 0.09 1.14
C VAL A 66 6.47 0.70 1.24
N ALA A 67 5.99 1.23 0.12
CA ALA A 67 4.56 1.51 -0.02
C ALA A 67 3.85 0.24 -0.47
N VAL A 68 2.69 -0.05 0.14
CA VAL A 68 1.88 -1.21 -0.19
C VAL A 68 0.54 -0.72 -0.71
N THR A 69 0.17 -1.17 -1.91
CA THR A 69 -1.07 -0.79 -2.55
C THR A 69 -1.93 -2.01 -2.79
N ARG A 70 -3.19 -1.95 -2.34
CA ARG A 70 -4.21 -2.94 -2.64
C ARG A 70 -5.04 -2.47 -3.82
N THR A 71 -5.07 -3.29 -4.87
CA THR A 71 -5.80 -2.99 -6.09
C THR A 71 -6.79 -4.08 -6.43
N ILE A 72 -7.80 -3.69 -7.22
CA ILE A 72 -8.63 -4.62 -7.98
C ILE A 72 -8.54 -4.25 -9.44
N ILE A 73 -8.60 -5.26 -10.31
CA ILE A 73 -8.60 -5.05 -11.76
C ILE A 73 -10.04 -5.25 -12.24
N LYS A 74 -10.52 -4.32 -13.06
CA LYS A 74 -11.87 -4.36 -13.61
C LYS A 74 -11.79 -4.49 -15.13
N ASP A 75 -12.67 -5.29 -15.71
CA ASP A 75 -12.86 -5.35 -17.16
C ASP A 75 -13.60 -4.11 -17.69
N HIS A 76 -13.77 -4.05 -19.01
CA HIS A 76 -14.54 -2.99 -19.68
C HIS A 76 -16.01 -2.91 -19.22
N LYS A 77 -16.57 -3.99 -18.68
CA LYS A 77 -17.93 -4.07 -18.12
C LYS A 77 -17.98 -3.76 -16.62
N ARG A 78 -16.86 -3.32 -16.02
CA ARG A 78 -16.68 -3.02 -14.60
C ARG A 78 -16.76 -4.24 -13.66
N ASN A 79 -16.68 -5.46 -14.18
CA ASN A 79 -16.58 -6.67 -13.37
C ASN A 79 -15.15 -6.84 -12.86
N THR A 80 -15.01 -7.26 -11.59
CA THR A 80 -13.70 -7.62 -11.04
C THR A 80 -13.21 -8.88 -11.73
N ILE A 81 -11.96 -8.85 -12.21
CA ILE A 81 -11.31 -10.01 -12.83
C ILE A 81 -10.19 -10.55 -11.93
N GLN A 82 -10.03 -11.87 -11.98
CA GLN A 82 -8.94 -12.57 -11.31
C GLN A 82 -7.59 -12.21 -11.96
N PHE A 83 -6.53 -12.25 -11.16
CA PHE A 83 -5.20 -11.85 -11.62
C PHE A 83 -4.60 -12.84 -12.62
N GLU A 84 -4.94 -14.12 -12.50
CA GLU A 84 -4.53 -15.19 -13.41
C GLU A 84 -4.95 -14.88 -14.86
N LYS A 85 -6.16 -14.35 -15.04
CA LYS A 85 -6.64 -13.91 -16.36
C LYS A 85 -5.84 -12.73 -16.92
N VAL A 86 -5.31 -11.88 -16.05
CA VAL A 86 -4.44 -10.77 -16.45
C VAL A 86 -3.07 -11.29 -16.86
N LEU A 87 -2.53 -12.27 -16.13
CA LEU A 87 -1.29 -12.96 -16.49
C LEU A 87 -1.40 -13.65 -17.85
N GLU A 88 -2.53 -14.31 -18.12
CA GLU A 88 -2.83 -14.94 -19.43
C GLU A 88 -2.86 -13.92 -20.57
N ILE A 89 -3.53 -12.77 -20.39
CA ILE A 89 -3.60 -11.70 -21.40
C ILE A 89 -2.21 -11.10 -21.69
N LEU A 90 -1.37 -11.00 -20.65
CA LEU A 90 -0.02 -10.44 -20.77
C LEU A 90 1.00 -11.47 -21.25
N ASP A 91 0.61 -12.73 -21.44
CA ASP A 91 1.50 -13.85 -21.76
C ASP A 91 2.67 -13.96 -20.76
N VAL A 92 2.35 -13.76 -19.47
CA VAL A 92 3.31 -13.83 -18.37
C VAL A 92 2.98 -15.01 -17.49
N GLU A 93 3.84 -16.03 -17.50
CA GLU A 93 3.72 -17.15 -16.59
C GLU A 93 4.25 -16.77 -15.21
N ARG A 94 3.39 -16.86 -14.19
CA ARG A 94 3.74 -16.60 -12.80
C ARG A 94 2.95 -17.50 -11.87
N GLU A 95 3.66 -18.18 -10.98
CA GLU A 95 3.03 -18.99 -9.94
C GLU A 95 2.36 -18.12 -8.90
N ARG A 96 1.16 -18.55 -8.47
CA ARG A 96 0.44 -17.90 -7.39
C ARG A 96 1.19 -18.09 -6.06
N PRO A 97 1.49 -17.00 -5.33
CA PRO A 97 2.09 -17.10 -4.01
C PRO A 97 1.18 -17.90 -3.07
N THR A 98 1.71 -18.97 -2.50
CA THR A 98 0.95 -19.85 -1.60
C THR A 98 0.76 -19.23 -0.23
N GLU A 99 1.75 -18.49 0.24
CA GLU A 99 1.75 -17.86 1.56
C GLU A 99 1.71 -16.33 1.44
N MET A 100 0.96 -15.71 2.34
CA MET A 100 0.84 -14.25 2.39
C MET A 100 2.06 -13.64 3.08
N PRO A 101 2.86 -12.80 2.39
CA PRO A 101 4.06 -12.20 2.98
C PRO A 101 3.75 -11.30 4.18
N ASP A 102 4.66 -11.23 5.15
CA ASP A 102 4.52 -10.42 6.37
C ASP A 102 4.19 -8.95 6.10
N VAL A 103 4.75 -8.38 5.03
CA VAL A 103 4.48 -6.99 4.61
C VAL A 103 3.01 -6.78 4.24
N VAL A 104 2.37 -7.77 3.62
CA VAL A 104 0.94 -7.74 3.26
C VAL A 104 0.09 -7.94 4.50
N GLN A 105 0.47 -8.86 5.39
CA GLN A 105 -0.24 -9.05 6.66
C GLN A 105 -0.21 -7.79 7.54
N GLY A 106 0.95 -7.13 7.63
CA GLY A 106 1.11 -5.86 8.35
C GLY A 106 0.25 -4.75 7.73
N PHE A 107 0.27 -4.64 6.40
CA PHE A 107 -0.60 -3.71 5.67
C PHE A 107 -2.08 -3.95 5.95
N LEU A 108 -2.56 -5.20 5.91
CA LEU A 108 -3.97 -5.52 6.16
C LEU A 108 -4.40 -5.21 7.59
N LYS A 109 -3.52 -5.47 8.58
CA LYS A 109 -3.76 -5.08 9.98
C LYS A 109 -3.89 -3.56 10.10
N TRP A 110 -3.01 -2.80 9.44
CA TRP A 110 -3.08 -1.34 9.40
C TRP A 110 -4.38 -0.85 8.72
N ASP A 111 -4.71 -1.37 7.54
CA ASP A 111 -5.91 -1.00 6.77
C ASP A 111 -7.19 -1.23 7.58
N ALA A 112 -7.29 -2.37 8.27
CA ALA A 112 -8.40 -2.67 9.16
C ALA A 112 -8.50 -1.68 10.34
N ALA A 113 -7.37 -1.38 10.99
CA ALA A 113 -7.33 -0.42 12.10
C ALA A 113 -7.71 1.00 11.65
N THR A 114 -7.23 1.45 10.48
CA THR A 114 -7.58 2.75 9.91
C THR A 114 -9.06 2.83 9.57
N LYS A 115 -9.64 1.76 9.01
CA LYS A 115 -11.07 1.71 8.71
C LYS A 115 -11.92 1.88 9.98
N VAL A 116 -11.61 1.15 11.04
CA VAL A 116 -12.31 1.27 12.34
C VAL A 116 -12.17 2.70 12.89
N HIS A 117 -10.98 3.28 12.80
CA HIS A 117 -10.75 4.65 13.25
C HIS A 117 -11.63 5.64 12.47
N MET A 118 -11.63 5.58 11.13
CA MET A 118 -12.43 6.48 10.29
C MET A 118 -13.93 6.34 10.55
N GLU A 119 -14.43 5.11 10.72
CA GLU A 119 -15.84 4.87 11.03
C GLU A 119 -16.23 5.45 12.39
N SER A 120 -15.38 5.30 13.42
CA SER A 120 -15.64 5.87 14.75
C SER A 120 -15.65 7.41 14.77
N VAL A 121 -14.82 8.05 13.95
CA VAL A 121 -14.78 9.52 13.82
C VAL A 121 -16.05 10.06 13.15
N GLN A 122 -16.70 9.30 12.27
CA GLN A 122 -17.95 9.71 11.60
C GLN A 122 -19.18 9.60 12.52
N VAL A 123 -19.18 8.68 13.50
CA VAL A 123 -20.31 8.52 14.44
C VAL A 123 -20.38 9.68 15.45
N LYS A 124 -19.23 10.22 15.87
CA LYS A 124 -19.16 11.33 16.83
C LYS A 124 -19.92 12.62 16.41
N PRO A 125 -19.73 13.16 15.19
CA PRO A 125 -20.40 14.38 14.74
C PRO A 125 -21.90 14.21 14.49
N GLU A 126 -22.42 12.99 14.29
CA GLU A 126 -23.85 12.77 14.15
C GLU A 126 -24.59 12.74 15.49
N MET A 127 -23.93 12.29 16.56
CA MET A 127 -24.50 12.34 17.92
C MET A 127 -24.51 13.77 18.47
N GLU A 128 -23.43 14.54 18.28
CA GLU A 128 -23.40 15.96 18.67
C GLU A 128 -24.47 16.80 17.95
N LYS A 129 -24.72 16.55 16.65
CA LYS A 129 -25.79 17.25 15.93
C LYS A 129 -27.20 16.91 16.43
N LYS A 130 -27.43 15.67 16.89
CA LYS A 130 -28.72 15.25 17.47
C LYS A 130 -28.93 15.78 18.88
N GLU A 131 -27.87 15.92 19.68
CA GLU A 131 -27.97 16.53 21.01
C GLU A 131 -28.23 18.04 20.95
N ILE A 132 -27.64 18.76 19.98
CA ILE A 132 -27.89 20.20 19.80
C ILE A 132 -29.31 20.47 19.30
N LEU A 133 -29.88 19.62 18.44
CA LEU A 133 -31.25 19.79 17.92
C LEU A 133 -32.32 19.48 18.97
N ASN A 134 -32.04 18.64 19.97
CA ASN A 134 -32.98 18.30 21.04
C ASN A 134 -32.91 19.24 22.25
N THR A 135 -32.02 20.24 22.22
CA THR A 135 -31.79 21.22 23.31
C THR A 135 -32.16 22.66 22.89
N ALA A 136 -32.73 22.86 21.70
CA ALA A 136 -33.26 24.12 21.18
C ALA A 136 -34.78 24.01 20.99
#